data_AF-A0A2S0RIH6-F1
#
_entry.id   AF-A0A2S0RIH6-F1
#
_cell.length_a   1.000
_cell.length_b   1.000
_cell.length_c   1.000
_cell.angle_alpha   90.00
_cell.angle_beta   90.00
_cell.angle_gamma   90.00
#
_symmetry.space_group_name_H-M   'P 1'
#
loop_
_entity.id
_entity.type
_entity.pdbx_description
1 polymer ?
#
loop_
_entity_poly.entity_id
_entity_poly.type
_entity_poly.pdbx_seq_one_letter_code
_entity_poly.pdbx_strand_id
1 'polypeptide(L)'
;MIKRILKYLINLACSALMIWFAYLSYAIIVRVPTSGELMDLIWSQVNQLLPTYLISIVIISLLNYLFERKIEQRKQSYEFLILLLIQIVVMALATIYYSIDFYNFSMHNQS
;
A
#
# COMPACT_ATOMS: atom_id res chain seq x y z
N MET A 1 -15.13 23.40 -1.44
CA MET A 1 -13.73 23.21 -1.85
C MET A 1 -12.90 22.55 -0.76
N ILE A 2 -12.83 23.13 0.45
CA ILE A 2 -12.06 22.61 1.61
C ILE A 2 -12.38 21.14 1.93
N LYS A 3 -13.65 20.73 1.92
CA LYS A 3 -14.07 19.34 2.16
C LYS A 3 -13.41 18.34 1.19
N ARG A 4 -13.31 18.68 -0.10
CA ARG A 4 -12.67 17.82 -1.10
C ARG A 4 -11.16 17.73 -0.90
N ILE A 5 -10.53 18.85 -0.56
CA ILE A 5 -9.09 18.89 -0.23
C ILE A 5 -8.80 17.97 0.95
N LEU A 6 -9.63 18.04 2.02
CA LEU A 6 -9.48 17.16 3.18
C LEU A 6 -9.58 15.67 2.79
N LYS A 7 -10.57 15.30 1.96
CA LYS A 7 -10.70 13.92 1.45
C LYS A 7 -9.44 13.45 0.72
N TYR A 8 -8.92 14.26 -0.21
CA TYR A 8 -7.70 13.89 -0.94
C TYR A 8 -6.46 13.83 -0.03
N LEU A 9 -6.35 14.72 0.96
CA LEU A 9 -5.27 14.66 1.95
C LEU A 9 -5.32 13.38 2.78
N ILE A 10 -6.51 12.93 3.20
CA ILE A 10 -6.67 11.65 3.91
C ILE A 10 -6.22 10.49 3.01
N ASN A 11 -6.64 10.46 1.74
CA ASN A 11 -6.24 9.41 0.81
C ASN A 11 -4.73 9.40 0.56
N LEU A 12 -4.11 10.58 0.46
CA LEU A 12 -2.68 10.74 0.28
C LEU A 12 -1.91 10.25 1.52
N ALA A 13 -2.34 10.68 2.71
CA ALA A 13 -1.73 10.25 3.97
C ALA A 13 -1.81 8.74 4.16
N CYS A 14 -2.97 8.14 3.88
CA CYS A 14 -3.14 6.69 3.89
C CYS A 14 -2.19 6.02 2.90
N SER A 15 -2.13 6.49 1.65
CA SER A 15 -1.23 5.92 0.64
C SER A 15 0.24 5.99 1.07
N ALA A 16 0.67 7.12 1.64
CA ALA A 16 2.01 7.29 2.18
C ALA A 16 2.31 6.31 3.33
N LEU A 17 1.33 6.08 4.22
CA LEU A 17 1.46 5.07 5.29
C LEU A 17 1.60 3.65 4.73
N MET A 18 0.85 3.30 3.68
CA MET A 18 0.93 1.96 3.07
C MET A 18 2.27 1.73 2.38
N ILE A 19 2.81 2.74 1.70
CA ILE A 19 4.16 2.72 1.11
C ILE A 19 5.20 2.53 2.21
N TRP A 20 5.09 3.31 3.30
CA TRP A 20 6.01 3.22 4.43
C TRP A 20 5.97 1.84 5.10
N PHE A 21 4.79 1.23 5.22
CA PHE A 21 4.64 -0.11 5.77
C PHE A 21 5.30 -1.18 4.89
N ALA A 22 5.22 -1.04 3.56
CA ALA A 22 5.93 -1.89 2.61
C ALA A 22 7.44 -1.82 2.79
N TYR A 23 7.98 -0.60 2.92
CA TYR A 23 9.40 -0.40 3.19
C TYR A 23 9.82 -1.06 4.50
N LEU A 24 9.06 -0.81 5.57
CA LEU A 24 9.36 -1.29 6.91
C LEU A 24 9.37 -2.83 6.98
N SER A 25 8.48 -3.52 6.25
CA SER A 25 8.45 -4.98 6.24
C SER A 25 9.74 -5.61 5.71
N TYR A 26 10.39 -4.98 4.72
CA TYR A 26 11.69 -5.42 4.21
C TYR A 26 12.85 -4.92 5.08
N ALA A 27 12.77 -3.69 5.62
CA ALA A 27 13.82 -3.10 6.45
C ALA A 27 14.05 -3.83 7.79
N ILE A 28 13.02 -4.53 8.31
CA ILE A 28 13.14 -5.33 9.54
C ILE A 28 13.90 -6.65 9.31
N ILE A 29 14.12 -7.06 8.06
CA ILE A 29 14.82 -8.32 7.76
C ILE A 29 16.31 -8.16 8.10
N VAL A 30 16.72 -8.67 9.26
CA VAL A 30 18.11 -8.54 9.77
C VAL A 30 19.06 -9.60 9.17
N ARG A 31 18.53 -10.75 8.72
CA ARG A 31 19.34 -11.82 8.10
C ARG A 31 18.86 -12.07 6.67
N VAL A 32 19.76 -11.82 5.72
CA VAL A 32 19.53 -12.13 4.31
C VAL A 32 19.83 -13.62 4.09
N PRO A 33 18.84 -14.43 3.69
CA PRO A 33 19.06 -15.84 3.43
C PRO A 33 19.87 -16.05 2.14
N THR A 34 20.50 -17.22 2.00
CA THR A 34 21.24 -17.61 0.77
C THR A 34 20.35 -17.51 -0.47
N SER A 35 20.95 -17.21 -1.63
CA SER A 35 20.25 -16.88 -2.89
C SER A 35 19.08 -17.79 -3.28
N GLY A 36 19.12 -19.08 -2.95
CA GLY A 36 18.04 -20.05 -3.20
C GLY A 36 16.74 -19.82 -2.40
N GLU A 37 16.81 -19.17 -1.24
CA GLU A 37 15.69 -18.93 -0.33
C GLU A 37 15.17 -17.48 -0.37
N LEU A 38 15.87 -16.61 -1.11
CA LEU A 38 15.57 -15.17 -1.15
C LEU A 38 14.19 -14.88 -1.76
N MET A 39 13.81 -15.60 -2.82
CA MET A 39 12.52 -15.42 -3.47
C MET A 39 11.36 -15.92 -2.59
N ASP A 40 11.58 -17.02 -1.86
CA ASP A 40 10.59 -17.55 -0.91
C ASP A 40 10.36 -16.57 0.26
N LEU A 41 11.42 -15.92 0.73
CA LEU A 41 11.31 -14.87 1.74
C LEU A 41 10.51 -13.68 1.22
N ILE A 42 10.81 -13.19 0.01
CA ILE A 42 10.05 -12.10 -0.62
C ILE A 42 8.58 -12.48 -0.75
N TRP A 43 8.28 -13.69 -1.23
CA TRP A 43 6.91 -14.16 -1.38
C TRP A 43 6.18 -14.27 -0.03
N SER A 44 6.86 -14.76 1.00
CA SER A 44 6.34 -14.79 2.37
C SER A 44 6.00 -13.38 2.87
N GLN A 45 6.86 -12.39 2.63
CA GLN A 45 6.60 -11.00 3.01
C GLN A 45 5.41 -10.40 2.26
N VAL A 46 5.29 -10.64 0.95
CA VAL A 46 4.13 -10.20 0.17
C VAL A 46 2.84 -10.80 0.74
N ASN A 47 2.85 -12.09 1.09
CA ASN A 47 1.68 -12.75 1.69
C ASN A 47 1.31 -12.18 3.06
N GLN A 48 2.28 -11.71 3.85
CA GLN A 48 2.02 -11.04 5.13
C GLN A 48 1.49 -9.61 4.95
N LEU A 49 1.94 -8.90 3.90
CA LEU A 49 1.46 -7.55 3.59
C LEU A 49 0.02 -7.56 3.05
N LEU A 50 -0.33 -8.58 2.26
CA LEU A 50 -1.63 -8.68 1.58
C LEU A 50 -2.85 -8.48 2.49
N PRO A 51 -3.00 -9.17 3.64
CA PRO A 51 -4.15 -8.96 4.53
C PRO A 51 -4.19 -7.54 5.10
N THR A 52 -3.03 -6.97 5.45
CA THR A 52 -2.92 -5.58 5.93
C THR A 52 -3.42 -4.61 4.85
N TYR A 53 -3.05 -4.84 3.59
CA TYR A 53 -3.50 -4.04 2.46
C TYR A 53 -4.99 -4.14 2.22
N LEU A 54 -5.55 -5.36 2.25
CA LEU A 54 -6.99 -5.57 2.10
C LEU A 54 -7.79 -4.85 3.19
N ILE A 55 -7.37 -4.95 4.46
CA ILE A 55 -8.06 -4.28 5.58
C ILE A 55 -8.04 -2.76 5.37
N SER A 56 -6.88 -2.19 5.05
CA SER A 56 -6.75 -0.75 4.80
C SER A 56 -7.61 -0.28 3.62
N ILE A 57 -7.64 -1.05 2.52
CA ILE A 57 -8.49 -0.78 1.35
C ILE A 57 -9.96 -0.68 1.77
N VAL A 58 -10.45 -1.63 2.55
CA VAL A 58 -11.84 -1.66 3.03
C VAL A 58 -12.14 -0.43 3.87
N ILE A 59 -11.27 -0.11 4.84
CA ILE A 59 -11.44 1.04 5.73
C ILE A 59 -11.46 2.35 4.93
N ILE A 60 -10.49 2.56 4.03
CA ILE A 60 -10.40 3.82 3.28
C ILE A 60 -11.55 3.95 2.28
N SER A 61 -11.98 2.85 1.65
CA SER A 61 -13.16 2.84 0.78
C SER A 61 -14.43 3.22 1.54
N LEU A 62 -14.62 2.69 2.75
CA LEU A 62 -15.73 3.06 3.62
C LEU A 62 -15.68 4.53 4.03
N LEU A 63 -14.51 5.03 4.39
CA LEU A 63 -14.32 6.45 4.72
C LEU A 63 -14.65 7.35 3.53
N ASN A 64 -14.15 7.03 2.33
CA ASN A 64 -14.45 7.77 1.11
C ASN A 64 -15.94 7.75 0.77
N TYR A 65 -16.59 6.60 0.89
CA TYR A 65 -18.02 6.46 0.68
C TYR A 65 -18.83 7.29 1.68
N LEU A 66 -18.51 7.21 2.98
CA LEU A 66 -19.16 8.00 4.02
C LEU A 66 -18.94 9.50 3.81
N PHE A 67 -17.74 9.91 3.42
CA PHE A 67 -17.43 11.31 3.12
C PHE A 67 -18.29 11.84 1.96
N GLU A 68 -18.40 11.07 0.87
CA GLU A 68 -19.23 11.45 -0.26
C GLU A 68 -20.72 11.53 0.08
N ARG A 69 -21.24 10.55 0.84
CA ARG A 69 -22.67 10.48 1.18
C ARG A 69 -23.09 11.44 2.28
N LYS A 70 -22.30 11.57 3.35
CA LYS A 70 -22.68 12.33 4.55
C LYS A 70 -22.13 13.75 4.57
N ILE A 71 -20.91 13.98 4.09
CA ILE A 71 -20.23 15.28 4.21
C ILE A 71 -20.41 16.13 2.94
N GLU A 72 -20.26 15.51 1.77
CA GLU A 72 -20.47 16.15 0.47
C GLU A 72 -21.90 16.04 -0.05
N GLN A 73 -22.73 15.17 0.54
CA GLN A 73 -24.14 14.94 0.17
C GLN A 73 -24.37 14.62 -1.32
N ARG A 74 -23.40 13.96 -1.96
CA ARG A 74 -23.48 13.61 -3.39
C ARG A 74 -24.36 12.38 -3.61
N LYS A 75 -25.32 12.49 -4.54
CA LYS A 75 -26.28 11.41 -4.85
C LYS A 75 -25.76 10.40 -5.89
N GLN A 76 -24.88 10.79 -6.81
CA GLN A 76 -24.39 9.94 -7.92
C GLN A 76 -22.90 10.13 -8.22
N SER A 77 -22.05 10.14 -7.18
CA SER A 77 -20.59 10.17 -7.36
C SER A 77 -20.01 8.77 -7.20
N TYR A 78 -19.11 8.40 -8.12
CA TYR A 78 -18.31 7.17 -8.08
C TYR A 78 -16.81 7.46 -7.88
N GLU A 79 -16.50 8.68 -7.42
CA GLU A 79 -15.13 9.13 -7.21
C GLU A 79 -14.40 8.27 -6.17
N PHE A 80 -15.10 7.71 -5.18
CA PHE A 80 -14.55 6.72 -4.25
C PHE A 80 -13.99 5.46 -4.94
N LEU A 81 -14.58 5.01 -6.06
CA LEU A 81 -14.07 3.86 -6.83
C LEU A 81 -12.76 4.20 -7.54
N ILE A 82 -12.63 5.43 -8.05
CA ILE A 82 -11.40 5.90 -8.68
C ILE A 82 -10.29 6.00 -7.63
N LEU A 83 -10.59 6.57 -6.46
CA LEU A 83 -9.64 6.65 -5.35
C LEU A 83 -9.21 5.26 -4.86
N LEU A 84 -10.15 4.31 -4.80
CA LEU A 84 -9.87 2.91 -4.51
C LEU A 84 -8.91 2.30 -5.55
N LEU A 85 -9.18 2.49 -6.84
CA LEU A 85 -8.31 1.96 -7.90
C LEU A 85 -6.88 2.53 -7.80
N ILE A 86 -6.76 3.85 -7.56
CA ILE A 86 -5.45 4.50 -7.37
C ILE A 86 -4.71 3.85 -6.21
N GLN A 87 -5.38 3.60 -5.09
CA GLN A 87 -4.77 2.96 -3.93
C GLN A 87 -4.27 1.55 -4.23
N ILE A 88 -5.08 0.73 -4.90
CA ILE A 88 -4.68 -0.64 -5.29
C ILE A 88 -3.42 -0.60 -6.15
N VAL A 89 -3.38 0.30 -7.14
CA VAL A 89 -2.21 0.47 -8.02
C VAL A 89 -0.98 0.91 -7.23
N VAL A 90 -1.11 1.91 -6.35
CA VAL A 90 0.00 2.39 -5.52
C VAL A 90 0.55 1.29 -4.60
N MET A 91 -0.33 0.51 -3.96
CA MET A 91 0.08 -0.62 -3.13
C MET A 91 0.83 -1.68 -3.94
N ALA A 92 0.31 -2.08 -5.09
CA ALA A 92 0.98 -3.05 -5.96
C ALA A 92 2.36 -2.56 -6.41
N LEU A 93 2.45 -1.31 -6.86
CA LEU A 93 3.72 -0.71 -7.29
C LEU A 93 4.72 -0.62 -6.14
N ALA A 94 4.29 -0.21 -4.94
CA ALA A 94 5.15 -0.13 -3.77
C ALA A 94 5.71 -1.51 -3.38
N THR A 95 4.85 -2.54 -3.32
CA THR A 95 5.29 -3.90 -3.02
C THR A 95 6.30 -4.42 -4.05
N ILE A 96 6.02 -4.24 -5.34
CA ILE A 96 6.93 -4.66 -6.42
C ILE A 96 8.27 -3.92 -6.29
N TYR A 97 8.23 -2.59 -6.12
CA TYR A 97 9.43 -1.77 -6.00
C TYR A 97 10.32 -2.23 -4.85
N TYR A 98 9.76 -2.35 -3.63
CA TYR A 98 10.56 -2.74 -2.46
C TYR A 98 10.99 -4.21 -2.49
N SER A 99 10.22 -5.09 -3.14
CA SER A 99 10.65 -6.48 -3.38
C SER A 99 11.90 -6.53 -4.27
N ILE A 100 11.90 -5.76 -5.37
CA ILE A 100 13.02 -5.69 -6.31
C ILE A 100 14.23 -5.02 -5.65
N ASP A 101 14.01 -3.93 -4.93
CA ASP A 101 15.06 -3.23 -4.20
C ASP A 101 15.75 -4.15 -3.17
N PHE A 102 14.95 -4.85 -2.36
CA PHE A 102 15.46 -5.83 -1.41
C PHE A 102 16.20 -6.98 -2.08
N TYR A 103 15.70 -7.49 -3.21
CA TYR A 103 16.36 -8.54 -3.99
C TYR A 103 17.74 -8.08 -4.48
N ASN A 104 17.82 -6.91 -5.10
CA ASN A 104 19.07 -6.36 -5.63
C ASN A 104 20.09 -6.08 -4.53
N PHE A 105 19.65 -5.48 -3.41
CA PHE A 105 20.49 -5.25 -2.23
C PHE A 105 21.06 -6.57 -1.67
N SER A 106 20.20 -7.58 -1.58
CA SER A 106 20.57 -8.90 -1.06
C SER A 106 21.57 -9.62 -1.96
N MET A 107 21.39 -9.58 -3.29
CA MET A 107 22.29 -10.19 -4.24
C MET A 107 23.67 -9.51 -4.27
N HIS A 108 23.72 -8.18 -4.16
CA HIS A 108 24.98 -7.43 -4.14
C HIS A 108 25.82 -7.74 -2.89
N ASN A 109 25.19 -7.99 -1.74
CA ASN A 109 25.89 -8.33 -0.50
C ASN A 109 26.33 -9.80 -0.41
N GLN A 110 25.94 -10.64 -1.38
CA GLN A 110 26.33 -12.06 -1.44
C GLN A 110 27.46 -12.34 -2.45
N SER A 111 27.79 -11.38 -3.32
CA SER A 111 28.88 -11.45 -4.31
C SER A 111 30.20 -10.93 -3.74
#